data_AF-A0A6C0P5X5-F1
#
_entry.id   AF-A0A6C0P5X5-F1
#
_cell.length_a   1.000
_cell.length_b   1.000
_cell.length_c   1.000
_cell.angle_alpha   90.00
_cell.angle_beta   90.00
_cell.angle_gamma   90.00
#
_symmetry.space_group_name_H-M   'P 1'
#
loop_
_entity.id
_entity.type
_entity.pdbx_description
1 polymer ?
#
loop_
_entity_poly.entity_id
_entity_poly.type
_entity_poly.pdbx_seq_one_letter_code
_entity_poly.pdbx_strand_id
1 'polypeptide(L)'
;MNHAIARRKRELENYNAPLTIDQAELDAFWDAALQSYAEKPLDVRRESAESPFPGVTVDRLTYQGYDDTPIHGWFMVPAARRGPDGADAPLPCVVLFPGYTDDRGYPERHASWLLQGYAVLAVDVRGQGGETGNHLPLRGGAVKGWVSGNVLEPESSYYHAMTIDAVRAVDAAAAQPEVDASKLATVGGSQGGGLALIAAALNPKVTAIVADIPNLCHMDFGVLNSSSSLTELAQHLKRYPDRLEAVLRTLAHYDMLNLAPRVKAPVLMSVGWKDPVCMPETIYAVYNRIASAKTIKDYPFSGHEVSEAQNRERILFLREQFR
;
A
#
# COMPACT_ATOMS: atom_id res chain seq x y z
N MET A 1 -2.34 11.71 -33.27
CA MET A 1 -2.09 13.17 -33.32
C MET A 1 -0.84 13.51 -32.51
N ASN A 2 0.06 14.37 -33.00
CA ASN A 2 1.33 14.69 -32.33
C ASN A 2 1.24 15.98 -31.48
N HIS A 3 0.39 15.99 -30.45
CA HIS A 3 0.32 17.08 -29.47
C HIS A 3 1.19 16.80 -28.24
N ALA A 4 1.40 17.81 -27.39
CA ALA A 4 2.27 17.72 -26.21
C ALA A 4 1.88 16.56 -25.28
N ILE A 5 0.58 16.37 -25.01
CA ILE A 5 0.08 15.26 -24.17
C ILE A 5 0.48 13.89 -24.75
N ALA A 6 0.37 13.69 -26.07
CA ALA A 6 0.74 12.42 -26.70
C ALA A 6 2.26 12.18 -26.71
N ARG A 7 3.08 13.24 -26.78
CA ARG A 7 4.54 13.12 -26.63
C ARG A 7 4.91 12.74 -25.20
N ARG A 8 4.36 13.45 -24.21
CA ARG A 8 4.60 13.15 -22.79
C ARG A 8 4.16 11.73 -22.43
N LYS A 9 3.02 11.27 -22.92
CA LYS A 9 2.59 9.87 -22.75
C LYS A 9 3.64 8.89 -23.25
N ARG A 10 4.14 9.07 -24.48
CA ARG A 10 5.19 8.20 -25.04
C ARG A 10 6.49 8.27 -24.25
N GLU A 11 6.88 9.43 -23.75
CA GLU A 11 8.07 9.56 -22.88
C GLU A 11 7.91 8.72 -21.61
N LEU A 12 6.74 8.82 -20.96
CA LEU A 12 6.43 8.07 -19.75
C LEU A 12 6.30 6.56 -20.00
N GLU A 13 5.61 6.15 -21.06
CA GLU A 13 5.47 4.73 -21.46
C GLU A 13 6.82 4.07 -21.81
N ASN A 14 7.81 4.85 -22.26
CA ASN A 14 9.17 4.37 -22.53
C ASN A 14 10.15 4.63 -21.38
N TYR A 15 9.69 5.21 -20.27
CA TYR A 15 10.56 5.51 -19.13
C TYR A 15 11.01 4.22 -18.44
N ASN A 16 12.32 4.03 -18.33
CA ASN A 16 12.90 2.83 -17.74
C ASN A 16 14.17 3.16 -16.94
N ALA A 17 13.99 3.54 -15.68
CA ALA A 17 15.10 3.78 -14.73
C ALA A 17 15.79 2.46 -14.35
N PRO A 18 17.11 2.34 -14.15
CA PRO A 18 17.76 1.08 -13.74
C PRO A 18 17.34 0.63 -12.33
N LEU A 19 17.48 -0.67 -12.04
CA LEU A 19 17.31 -1.20 -10.68
C LEU A 19 18.42 -0.66 -9.75
N THR A 20 18.09 -0.49 -8.47
CA THR A 20 19.00 0.11 -7.48
C THR A 20 19.55 -0.91 -6.47
N ILE A 21 19.17 -2.18 -6.60
CA ILE A 21 19.67 -3.33 -5.83
C ILE A 21 19.70 -4.56 -6.72
N ASP A 22 20.63 -5.47 -6.45
CA ASP A 22 20.64 -6.79 -7.09
C ASP A 22 19.38 -7.58 -6.72
N GLN A 23 18.79 -8.28 -7.69
CA GLN A 23 17.53 -8.99 -7.47
C GLN A 23 17.69 -10.18 -6.53
N ALA A 24 18.82 -10.90 -6.56
CA ALA A 24 19.02 -12.03 -5.66
C ALA A 24 19.26 -11.55 -4.22
N GLU A 25 19.93 -10.41 -4.03
CA GLU A 25 20.07 -9.76 -2.72
C GLU A 25 18.71 -9.36 -2.14
N LEU A 26 17.89 -8.67 -2.94
CA LEU A 26 16.54 -8.26 -2.54
C LEU A 26 15.65 -9.46 -2.22
N ASP A 27 15.74 -10.51 -3.04
CA ASP A 27 14.94 -11.71 -2.86
C ASP A 27 15.32 -12.42 -1.56
N ALA A 28 16.62 -12.58 -1.29
CA ALA A 28 17.11 -13.18 -0.05
C ALA A 28 16.66 -12.38 1.19
N PHE A 29 16.71 -11.04 1.12
CA PHE A 29 16.25 -10.16 2.20
C PHE A 29 14.77 -10.40 2.54
N TRP A 30 13.91 -10.37 1.51
CA TRP A 30 12.47 -10.48 1.73
C TRP A 30 12.03 -11.90 2.06
N ASP A 31 12.61 -12.93 1.44
CA ASP A 31 12.25 -14.31 1.73
C ASP A 31 12.60 -14.67 3.17
N ALA A 32 13.77 -14.22 3.67
CA ALA A 32 14.16 -14.39 5.07
C ALA A 32 13.22 -13.63 6.02
N ALA A 33 12.89 -12.37 5.71
CA ALA A 33 11.96 -11.58 6.51
C ALA A 33 10.58 -12.25 6.58
N LEU A 34 9.97 -12.58 5.43
CA LEU A 34 8.65 -13.19 5.36
C LEU A 34 8.59 -14.54 6.08
N GLN A 35 9.63 -15.36 5.97
CA GLN A 35 9.73 -16.62 6.72
C GLN A 35 9.70 -16.38 8.24
N SER A 36 10.45 -15.38 8.73
CA SER A 36 10.49 -15.06 10.17
C SER A 36 9.16 -14.57 10.74
N TYR A 37 8.29 -14.02 9.89
CA TYR A 37 6.97 -13.51 10.28
C TYR A 37 5.83 -14.52 10.06
N ALA A 38 5.99 -15.48 9.15
CA ALA A 38 5.00 -16.51 8.88
C ALA A 38 4.69 -17.39 10.10
N GLU A 39 5.68 -17.61 10.96
CA GLU A 39 5.53 -18.43 12.18
C GLU A 39 4.97 -17.66 13.38
N LYS A 40 4.94 -16.32 13.32
CA LYS A 40 4.42 -15.50 14.42
C LYS A 40 2.89 -15.48 14.38
N PRO A 41 2.21 -15.55 15.53
CA PRO A 41 0.76 -15.44 15.56
C PRO A 41 0.32 -14.03 15.14
N LEU A 42 -0.86 -13.91 14.52
CA LEU A 42 -1.48 -12.62 14.20
C LEU A 42 -2.21 -12.02 15.41
N ASP A 43 -2.59 -12.87 16.38
CA ASP A 43 -3.36 -12.51 17.57
C ASP A 43 -4.58 -11.61 17.27
N VAL A 44 -5.34 -11.98 16.22
CA VAL A 44 -6.47 -11.17 15.76
C VAL A 44 -7.55 -11.09 16.83
N ARG A 45 -7.96 -9.87 17.18
CA ARG A 45 -9.05 -9.57 18.10
C ARG A 45 -10.06 -8.65 17.44
N ARG A 46 -11.35 -8.88 17.69
CA ARG A 46 -12.46 -8.08 17.18
C ARG A 46 -13.31 -7.59 18.35
N GLU A 47 -13.62 -6.31 18.33
CA GLU A 47 -14.54 -5.68 19.26
C GLU A 47 -15.63 -4.98 18.45
N SER A 48 -16.89 -5.32 18.72
CA SER A 48 -18.01 -4.69 18.02
C SER A 48 -18.02 -3.18 18.29
N ALA A 49 -18.20 -2.41 17.22
CA ALA A 49 -18.38 -0.97 17.26
C ALA A 49 -19.78 -0.58 16.75
N GLU A 50 -20.23 0.62 17.13
CA GLU A 50 -21.48 1.15 16.62
C GLU A 50 -21.38 1.40 15.11
N SER A 51 -22.39 0.95 14.38
CA SER A 51 -22.45 1.12 12.92
C SER A 51 -23.50 2.17 12.57
N PRO A 52 -23.15 3.21 11.81
CA PRO A 52 -24.12 4.13 11.20
C PRO A 52 -24.91 3.44 10.07
N PHE A 53 -24.52 2.24 9.66
CA PHE A 53 -25.12 1.49 8.55
C PHE A 53 -25.94 0.31 9.07
N PRO A 54 -27.28 0.35 8.98
CA PRO A 54 -28.16 -0.71 9.52
C PRO A 54 -27.91 -2.12 8.98
N GLY A 55 -27.24 -2.24 7.82
CA GLY A 55 -26.94 -3.51 7.15
C GLY A 55 -25.47 -3.86 7.10
N VAL A 56 -24.63 -3.33 8.00
CA VAL A 56 -23.18 -3.60 8.04
C VAL A 56 -22.76 -3.85 9.48
N THR A 57 -22.08 -4.96 9.72
CA THR A 57 -21.37 -5.19 10.98
C THR A 57 -20.03 -4.46 10.93
N VAL A 58 -19.73 -3.69 11.97
CA VAL A 58 -18.47 -2.94 12.09
C VAL A 58 -17.77 -3.40 13.36
N ASP A 59 -16.55 -3.91 13.21
CA ASP A 59 -15.70 -4.28 14.33
C ASP A 59 -14.40 -3.50 14.29
N ARG A 60 -13.94 -3.06 15.45
CA ARG A 60 -12.55 -2.68 15.67
C ARG A 60 -11.72 -3.96 15.65
N LEU A 61 -10.96 -4.17 14.57
CA LEU A 61 -10.04 -5.29 14.43
C LEU A 61 -8.65 -4.87 14.89
N THR A 62 -7.99 -5.71 15.68
CA THR A 62 -6.58 -5.54 16.07
C THR A 62 -5.80 -6.78 15.66
N TYR A 63 -4.60 -6.61 15.11
CA TYR A 63 -3.67 -7.69 14.79
C TYR A 63 -2.21 -7.29 15.10
N GLN A 64 -1.31 -8.27 15.15
CA GLN A 64 0.13 -8.05 15.30
C GLN A 64 0.83 -8.10 13.95
N GLY A 65 1.64 -7.08 13.71
CA GLY A 65 2.45 -6.93 12.50
C GLY A 65 3.92 -7.30 12.73
N TYR A 66 4.80 -6.31 12.60
CA TYR A 66 6.26 -6.43 12.74
C TYR A 66 6.76 -6.73 14.16
N ASP A 67 6.10 -6.16 15.17
CA ASP A 67 6.45 -6.26 16.59
C ASP A 67 5.15 -6.32 17.42
N ASP A 68 5.24 -6.04 18.72
CA ASP A 68 4.10 -6.03 19.64
C ASP A 68 3.21 -4.77 19.51
N THR A 69 3.44 -3.91 18.51
CA THR A 69 2.55 -2.79 18.21
C THR A 69 1.18 -3.35 17.80
N PRO A 70 0.08 -3.03 18.52
CA PRO A 70 -1.25 -3.47 18.14
C PRO A 70 -1.74 -2.66 16.94
N ILE A 71 -1.79 -3.26 15.76
CA ILE A 71 -2.27 -2.57 14.56
C ILE A 71 -3.79 -2.63 14.54
N HIS A 72 -4.42 -1.44 14.55
CA HIS A 72 -5.86 -1.29 14.59
C HIS A 72 -6.43 -1.04 13.18
N GLY A 73 -7.65 -1.53 12.95
CA GLY A 73 -8.39 -1.35 11.72
C GLY A 73 -9.90 -1.44 11.93
N TRP A 74 -10.65 -1.04 10.91
CA TRP A 74 -12.08 -1.36 10.82
C TRP A 74 -12.23 -2.61 9.97
N PHE A 75 -12.84 -3.65 10.54
CA PHE A 75 -13.34 -4.78 9.78
C PHE A 75 -14.84 -4.65 9.62
N MET A 76 -15.29 -4.54 8.37
CA MET A 76 -16.67 -4.24 8.03
C MET A 76 -17.21 -5.29 7.08
N VAL A 77 -18.39 -5.81 7.39
CA VAL A 77 -19.02 -6.88 6.60
C VAL A 77 -20.47 -6.51 6.31
N PRO A 78 -20.87 -6.42 5.02
CA PRO A 78 -22.28 -6.30 4.66
C PRO A 78 -23.09 -7.50 5.19
N ALA A 79 -24.26 -7.21 5.78
CA ALA A 79 -25.15 -8.22 6.36
C ALA A 79 -25.77 -9.13 5.29
N ALA A 80 -25.97 -8.63 4.06
CA ALA A 80 -26.49 -9.41 2.95
C ALA A 80 -25.35 -10.20 2.28
N ARG A 81 -25.03 -11.38 2.80
CA ARG A 81 -23.96 -12.26 2.29
C ARG A 81 -24.48 -13.30 1.30
N ARG A 82 -25.44 -12.94 0.44
CA ARG A 82 -26.15 -13.93 -0.36
C ARG A 82 -25.26 -14.46 -1.49
N GLY A 83 -24.87 -15.73 -1.38
CA GLY A 83 -24.34 -16.49 -2.49
C GLY A 83 -25.40 -16.74 -3.57
N PRO A 84 -25.02 -17.32 -4.72
CA PRO A 84 -25.92 -17.62 -5.84
C PRO A 84 -27.16 -18.42 -5.43
N ASP A 85 -27.01 -19.27 -4.41
CA ASP A 85 -28.05 -20.16 -3.88
C ASP A 85 -28.84 -19.55 -2.70
N GLY A 86 -28.60 -18.28 -2.36
CA GLY A 86 -29.29 -17.56 -1.28
C GLY A 86 -28.80 -17.84 0.14
N ALA A 87 -27.79 -18.71 0.32
CA ALA A 87 -27.10 -18.93 1.59
C ALA A 87 -26.03 -17.87 1.87
N ASP A 88 -25.63 -17.70 3.13
CA ASP A 88 -24.50 -16.86 3.51
C ASP A 88 -23.20 -17.44 2.93
N ALA A 89 -22.49 -16.67 2.11
CA ALA A 89 -21.23 -17.04 1.49
C ALA A 89 -20.10 -16.08 1.92
N PRO A 90 -18.84 -16.56 2.01
CA PRO A 90 -17.69 -15.69 2.19
C PRO A 90 -17.62 -14.63 1.08
N LEU A 91 -17.21 -13.42 1.44
CA LEU A 91 -17.18 -12.28 0.55
C LEU A 91 -15.76 -12.04 0.02
N PRO A 92 -15.59 -11.57 -1.22
CA PRO A 92 -14.35 -10.90 -1.60
C PRO A 92 -14.04 -9.76 -0.61
N CYS A 93 -12.76 -9.55 -0.33
CA CYS A 93 -12.33 -8.58 0.67
C CYS A 93 -11.35 -7.55 0.10
N VAL A 94 -11.55 -6.29 0.48
CA VAL A 94 -10.66 -5.17 0.16
C VAL A 94 -9.92 -4.75 1.42
N VAL A 95 -8.59 -4.87 1.37
CA VAL A 95 -7.67 -4.35 2.40
C VAL A 95 -7.24 -2.94 1.97
N LEU A 96 -7.58 -1.94 2.79
CA LEU A 96 -7.36 -0.52 2.50
C LEU A 96 -6.20 0.03 3.34
N PHE A 97 -5.26 0.68 2.65
CA PHE A 97 -4.14 1.39 3.28
C PHE A 97 -4.26 2.91 3.10
N PRO A 98 -4.03 3.71 4.16
CA PRO A 98 -4.20 5.16 4.11
C PRO A 98 -2.96 5.89 3.54
N GLY A 99 -3.15 7.16 3.21
CA GLY A 99 -2.07 8.06 2.82
C GLY A 99 -1.18 8.45 4.01
N TYR A 100 -0.05 9.10 3.73
CA TYR A 100 0.87 9.53 4.79
C TYR A 100 0.21 10.51 5.74
N THR A 101 0.35 10.27 7.04
CA THR A 101 -0.26 10.97 8.18
C THR A 101 -1.78 10.86 8.32
N ASP A 102 -2.45 10.14 7.42
CA ASP A 102 -3.87 9.81 7.51
C ASP A 102 -4.07 8.54 8.36
N ASP A 103 -5.29 8.04 8.38
CA ASP A 103 -5.75 6.93 9.22
C ASP A 103 -6.78 6.06 8.48
N ARG A 104 -7.23 4.98 9.14
CA ARG A 104 -8.27 4.08 8.62
C ARG A 104 -9.61 4.76 8.34
N GLY A 105 -9.81 6.01 8.73
CA GLY A 105 -11.03 6.79 8.61
C GLY A 105 -12.12 6.34 9.56
N TYR A 106 -13.30 6.95 9.41
CA TYR A 106 -14.53 6.40 9.97
C TYR A 106 -15.17 5.39 8.99
N PRO A 107 -16.01 4.46 9.46
CA PRO A 107 -16.65 3.44 8.63
C PRO A 107 -17.34 3.99 7.37
N GLU A 108 -17.90 5.20 7.42
CA GLU A 108 -18.65 5.80 6.32
C GLU A 108 -17.83 6.10 5.08
N ARG A 109 -16.52 6.32 5.26
CA ARG A 109 -15.55 6.49 4.17
C ARG A 109 -15.56 5.29 3.21
N HIS A 110 -15.98 4.12 3.70
CA HIS A 110 -15.85 2.83 3.01
C HIS A 110 -17.16 2.32 2.40
N ALA A 111 -18.25 3.11 2.48
CA ALA A 111 -19.59 2.72 2.03
C ALA A 111 -19.63 2.20 0.59
N SER A 112 -18.85 2.80 -0.31
CA SER A 112 -18.82 2.40 -1.73
C SER A 112 -18.38 0.94 -1.93
N TRP A 113 -17.46 0.42 -1.11
CA TRP A 113 -16.99 -0.96 -1.17
C TRP A 113 -18.02 -1.92 -0.58
N LEU A 114 -18.61 -1.54 0.54
CA LEU A 114 -19.67 -2.30 1.21
C LEU A 114 -20.89 -2.48 0.31
N LEU A 115 -21.27 -1.43 -0.44
CA LEU A 115 -22.36 -1.48 -1.43
C LEU A 115 -22.05 -2.35 -2.65
N GLN A 116 -20.78 -2.65 -2.94
CA GLN A 116 -20.41 -3.65 -3.95
C GLN A 116 -20.45 -5.09 -3.42
N GLY A 117 -20.76 -5.28 -2.13
CA GLY A 117 -20.78 -6.60 -1.49
C GLY A 117 -19.40 -7.09 -1.05
N TYR A 118 -18.46 -6.19 -0.81
CA TYR A 118 -17.12 -6.54 -0.33
C TYR A 118 -17.04 -6.47 1.19
N ALA A 119 -16.35 -7.42 1.81
CA ALA A 119 -15.81 -7.20 3.14
C ALA A 119 -14.67 -6.17 3.06
N VAL A 120 -14.49 -5.35 4.09
CA VAL A 120 -13.46 -4.31 4.09
C VAL A 120 -12.62 -4.42 5.36
N LEU A 121 -11.30 -4.46 5.20
CA LEU A 121 -10.35 -4.22 6.27
C LEU A 121 -9.59 -2.92 6.00
N ALA A 122 -9.97 -1.82 6.66
CA ALA A 122 -9.24 -0.56 6.58
C ALA A 122 -8.31 -0.45 7.79
N VAL A 123 -7.00 -0.39 7.56
CA VAL A 123 -6.00 -0.41 8.65
C VAL A 123 -5.37 0.95 8.87
N ASP A 124 -4.98 1.23 10.10
CA ASP A 124 -4.07 2.33 10.41
C ASP A 124 -2.63 1.98 10.00
N VAL A 125 -1.79 3.00 9.90
CA VAL A 125 -0.34 2.84 9.78
C VAL A 125 0.32 3.24 11.09
N ARG A 126 1.26 2.40 11.58
CA ARG A 126 1.91 2.56 12.89
C ARG A 126 2.40 3.99 13.16
N GLY A 127 1.92 4.57 14.27
CA GLY A 127 2.30 5.88 14.78
C GLY A 127 1.64 7.07 14.08
N GLN A 128 0.93 6.88 12.96
CA GLN A 128 0.41 7.99 12.16
C GLN A 128 -0.94 8.53 12.69
N GLY A 129 -1.86 8.96 11.83
CA GLY A 129 -3.05 9.72 12.24
C GLY A 129 -4.09 8.94 13.05
N GLY A 130 -3.94 7.61 13.13
CA GLY A 130 -4.94 6.71 13.69
C GLY A 130 -4.75 6.38 15.18
N GLU A 131 -5.44 5.32 15.62
CA GLU A 131 -5.34 4.81 16.99
C GLU A 131 -4.04 4.03 17.21
N THR A 132 -3.49 3.47 16.13
CA THR A 132 -2.28 2.64 16.18
C THR A 132 -1.06 3.46 16.58
N GLY A 133 -0.53 3.18 17.78
CA GLY A 133 0.75 3.70 18.25
C GLY A 133 1.96 3.15 17.49
N ASN A 134 3.15 3.29 18.06
CA ASN A 134 4.35 2.71 17.48
C ASN A 134 5.32 2.29 18.58
N HIS A 135 5.53 0.98 18.75
CA HIS A 135 6.47 0.42 19.73
C HIS A 135 7.88 0.21 19.16
N LEU A 136 8.10 0.50 17.87
CA LEU A 136 9.41 0.36 17.24
C LEU A 136 10.47 1.19 18.00
N PRO A 137 11.48 0.56 18.61
CA PRO A 137 12.51 1.31 19.33
C PRO A 137 13.41 2.07 18.34
N LEU A 138 13.49 3.39 18.51
CA LEU A 138 14.43 4.21 17.75
C LEU A 138 15.83 4.05 18.33
N ARG A 139 16.77 3.59 17.49
CA ARG A 139 18.19 3.39 17.84
C ARG A 139 19.03 4.67 17.68
N GLY A 140 18.45 5.69 17.07
CA GLY A 140 19.06 7.00 16.87
C GLY A 140 18.02 8.09 16.69
N GLY A 141 18.49 9.33 16.50
CA GLY A 141 17.60 10.45 16.22
C GLY A 141 16.92 10.35 14.85
N ALA A 142 15.69 10.82 14.76
CA ALA A 142 14.93 10.99 13.53
C ALA A 142 14.67 12.48 13.26
N VAL A 143 14.41 12.85 12.00
CA VAL A 143 13.83 14.16 11.71
C VAL A 143 12.32 14.13 12.01
N LYS A 144 11.66 15.30 11.96
CA LYS A 144 10.21 15.37 12.16
C LYS A 144 9.49 14.50 11.13
N GLY A 145 8.67 13.57 11.63
CA GLY A 145 7.94 12.59 10.82
C GLY A 145 8.38 11.16 11.16
N TRP A 146 8.21 10.24 10.23
CA TRP A 146 8.34 8.80 10.47
C TRP A 146 9.42 8.13 9.62
N VAL A 147 9.57 8.53 8.36
CA VAL A 147 10.30 7.72 7.36
C VAL A 147 11.81 7.72 7.58
N SER A 148 12.34 8.65 8.36
CA SER A 148 13.76 8.66 8.77
C SER A 148 14.08 7.76 9.97
N GLY A 149 13.06 7.18 10.63
CA GLY A 149 13.24 6.30 11.78
C GLY A 149 14.04 5.04 11.42
N ASN A 150 15.19 4.87 12.08
CA ASN A 150 16.13 3.76 11.87
C ASN A 150 16.55 3.55 10.38
N VAL A 151 16.54 4.60 9.55
CA VAL A 151 16.74 4.49 8.08
C VAL A 151 18.14 4.03 7.66
N LEU A 152 19.10 3.91 8.59
CA LEU A 152 20.44 3.39 8.30
C LEU A 152 20.53 1.86 8.43
N GLU A 153 19.50 1.22 8.96
CA GLU A 153 19.42 -0.23 9.19
C GLU A 153 18.19 -0.77 8.47
N PRO A 154 18.34 -1.43 7.30
CA PRO A 154 17.21 -1.89 6.50
C PRO A 154 16.19 -2.70 7.32
N GLU A 155 16.64 -3.69 8.07
CA GLU A 155 15.84 -4.67 8.82
C GLU A 155 15.10 -4.08 10.03
N SER A 156 15.58 -2.96 10.57
CA SER A 156 15.00 -2.31 11.76
C SER A 156 14.39 -0.94 11.47
N SER A 157 14.36 -0.56 10.19
CA SER A 157 13.81 0.70 9.70
C SER A 157 12.30 0.80 9.89
N TYR A 158 11.79 2.03 9.97
CA TYR A 158 10.34 2.28 9.95
C TYR A 158 9.66 1.68 8.72
N TYR A 159 10.34 1.70 7.56
CA TYR A 159 9.85 1.07 6.33
C TYR A 159 9.67 -0.43 6.49
N HIS A 160 10.61 -1.13 7.16
CA HIS A 160 10.48 -2.56 7.42
C HIS A 160 9.23 -2.84 8.25
N ALA A 161 9.09 -2.13 9.35
CA ALA A 161 8.03 -2.34 10.30
C ALA A 161 6.64 -2.09 9.65
N MET A 162 6.49 -0.96 8.97
CA MET A 162 5.27 -0.62 8.23
C MET A 162 4.96 -1.62 7.11
N THR A 163 5.98 -2.13 6.40
CA THR A 163 5.76 -3.09 5.31
C THR A 163 5.28 -4.44 5.83
N ILE A 164 5.88 -4.95 6.91
CA ILE A 164 5.44 -6.20 7.53
C ILE A 164 4.02 -6.06 8.09
N ASP A 165 3.67 -4.92 8.69
CA ASP A 165 2.28 -4.67 9.11
C ASP A 165 1.31 -4.79 7.93
N ALA A 166 1.63 -4.14 6.79
CA ALA A 166 0.78 -4.17 5.60
C ALA A 166 0.65 -5.59 5.00
N VAL A 167 1.73 -6.36 4.95
CA VAL A 167 1.71 -7.78 4.53
C VAL A 167 0.81 -8.60 5.45
N ARG A 168 0.93 -8.39 6.76
CA ARG A 168 0.15 -9.13 7.76
C ARG A 168 -1.29 -8.66 7.87
N ALA A 169 -1.63 -7.45 7.42
CA ALA A 169 -3.02 -7.01 7.24
C ALA A 169 -3.77 -7.93 6.27
N VAL A 170 -3.12 -8.35 5.18
CA VAL A 170 -3.69 -9.29 4.21
C VAL A 170 -3.92 -10.66 4.86
N ASP A 171 -3.00 -11.12 5.70
CA ASP A 171 -3.17 -12.37 6.43
C ASP A 171 -4.30 -12.28 7.46
N ALA A 172 -4.43 -11.15 8.16
CA ALA A 172 -5.51 -10.90 9.12
C ALA A 172 -6.89 -10.88 8.44
N ALA A 173 -6.99 -10.27 7.25
CA ALA A 173 -8.20 -10.31 6.41
C ALA A 173 -8.52 -11.74 5.95
N ALA A 174 -7.52 -12.45 5.42
CA ALA A 174 -7.68 -13.83 4.94
C ALA A 174 -8.07 -14.83 6.05
N ALA A 175 -7.75 -14.52 7.30
CA ALA A 175 -8.09 -15.35 8.46
C ALA A 175 -9.54 -15.15 8.95
N GLN A 176 -10.29 -14.18 8.43
CA GLN A 176 -11.67 -13.93 8.86
C GLN A 176 -12.64 -14.93 8.21
N PRO A 177 -13.59 -15.51 8.98
CA PRO A 177 -14.53 -16.49 8.45
C PRO A 177 -15.50 -15.90 7.40
N GLU A 178 -15.70 -14.58 7.41
CA GLU A 178 -16.55 -13.89 6.42
C GLU A 178 -15.85 -13.63 5.08
N VAL A 179 -14.55 -13.90 4.97
CA VAL A 179 -13.73 -13.54 3.81
C VAL A 179 -13.42 -14.76 2.95
N ASP A 180 -13.66 -14.63 1.65
CA ASP A 180 -13.12 -15.54 0.64
C ASP A 180 -11.63 -15.21 0.43
N ALA A 181 -10.75 -16.01 1.02
CA ALA A 181 -9.31 -15.83 0.91
C ALA A 181 -8.76 -15.98 -0.52
N SER A 182 -9.57 -16.48 -1.47
CA SER A 182 -9.21 -16.51 -2.89
C SER A 182 -9.54 -15.22 -3.65
N LYS A 183 -10.21 -14.25 -3.00
CA LYS A 183 -10.64 -12.98 -3.58
C LYS A 183 -10.26 -11.79 -2.69
N LEU A 184 -8.97 -11.57 -2.55
CA LEU A 184 -8.39 -10.46 -1.77
C LEU A 184 -7.83 -9.37 -2.69
N ALA A 185 -8.21 -8.12 -2.42
CA ALA A 185 -7.66 -6.94 -3.06
C ALA A 185 -6.93 -6.04 -2.07
N THR A 186 -5.81 -5.46 -2.47
CA THR A 186 -5.15 -4.38 -1.74
C THR A 186 -5.37 -3.06 -2.46
N VAL A 187 -5.77 -2.02 -1.73
CA VAL A 187 -6.18 -0.74 -2.32
C VAL A 187 -5.63 0.42 -1.50
N GLY A 188 -5.12 1.45 -2.17
CA GLY A 188 -4.73 2.69 -1.51
C GLY A 188 -4.24 3.78 -2.46
N GLY A 189 -4.07 4.98 -1.91
CA GLY A 189 -3.55 6.15 -2.63
C GLY A 189 -2.28 6.71 -2.00
N SER A 190 -1.35 7.27 -2.78
CA SER A 190 -0.10 7.85 -2.27
C SER A 190 0.71 6.82 -1.45
N GLN A 191 1.00 7.05 -0.17
CA GLN A 191 1.59 6.01 0.71
C GLN A 191 0.79 4.71 0.67
N GLY A 192 -0.54 4.79 0.78
CA GLY A 192 -1.42 3.63 0.73
C GLY A 192 -1.34 2.89 -0.60
N GLY A 193 -1.08 3.59 -1.71
CA GLY A 193 -0.87 2.96 -3.01
C GLY A 193 0.44 2.19 -3.07
N GLY A 194 1.50 2.74 -2.48
CA GLY A 194 2.77 2.04 -2.28
C GLY A 194 2.60 0.81 -1.37
N LEU A 195 1.87 0.95 -0.26
CA LEU A 195 1.56 -0.15 0.66
C LEU A 195 0.73 -1.25 -0.01
N ALA A 196 -0.24 -0.89 -0.86
CA ALA A 196 -1.01 -1.85 -1.63
C ALA A 196 -0.12 -2.65 -2.59
N LEU A 197 0.78 -1.98 -3.32
CA LEU A 197 1.72 -2.64 -4.23
C LEU A 197 2.69 -3.57 -3.48
N ILE A 198 3.32 -3.08 -2.41
CA ILE A 198 4.35 -3.86 -1.70
C ILE A 198 3.73 -5.03 -0.93
N ALA A 199 2.56 -4.86 -0.32
CA ALA A 199 1.84 -5.97 0.31
C ALA A 199 1.50 -7.06 -0.70
N ALA A 200 1.09 -6.69 -1.92
CA ALA A 200 0.80 -7.66 -2.98
C ALA A 200 2.05 -8.29 -3.61
N ALA A 201 3.18 -7.58 -3.65
CA ALA A 201 4.46 -8.12 -4.08
C ALA A 201 5.02 -9.16 -3.09
N LEU A 202 4.67 -9.03 -1.81
CA LEU A 202 5.22 -9.84 -0.72
C LEU A 202 4.22 -10.85 -0.12
N ASN A 203 2.93 -10.77 -0.48
CA ASN A 203 1.90 -11.71 -0.05
C ASN A 203 1.16 -12.31 -1.25
N PRO A 204 1.36 -13.61 -1.57
CA PRO A 204 0.75 -14.24 -2.73
C PRO A 204 -0.77 -14.43 -2.62
N LYS A 205 -1.38 -14.16 -1.47
CA LYS A 205 -2.85 -14.21 -1.29
C LYS A 205 -3.55 -13.03 -1.97
N VAL A 206 -2.83 -11.96 -2.32
CA VAL A 206 -3.44 -10.82 -3.02
C VAL A 206 -3.72 -11.20 -4.47
N THR A 207 -4.96 -10.99 -4.89
CA THR A 207 -5.47 -11.38 -6.22
C THR A 207 -5.89 -10.20 -7.09
N ALA A 208 -5.97 -8.99 -6.55
CA ALA A 208 -6.16 -7.75 -7.31
C ALA A 208 -5.54 -6.55 -6.58
N ILE A 209 -5.06 -5.56 -7.33
CA ILE A 209 -4.40 -4.38 -6.76
C ILE A 209 -4.98 -3.10 -7.36
N VAL A 210 -5.28 -2.12 -6.52
CA VAL A 210 -5.52 -0.74 -6.95
C VAL A 210 -4.53 0.18 -6.24
N ALA A 211 -3.69 0.84 -7.01
CA ALA A 211 -2.67 1.75 -6.51
C ALA A 211 -2.80 3.12 -7.17
N ASP A 212 -3.49 4.04 -6.49
CA ASP A 212 -3.68 5.40 -6.97
C ASP A 212 -2.48 6.27 -6.61
N ILE A 213 -1.92 6.99 -7.60
CA ILE A 213 -0.78 7.91 -7.43
C ILE A 213 0.30 7.39 -6.45
N PRO A 214 0.81 6.16 -6.63
CA PRO A 214 1.51 5.45 -5.57
C PRO A 214 2.86 6.07 -5.23
N ASN A 215 3.12 6.21 -3.93
CA ASN A 215 4.45 6.44 -3.38
C ASN A 215 5.24 5.11 -3.34
N LEU A 216 6.41 5.08 -2.69
CA LEU A 216 7.33 3.92 -2.65
C LEU A 216 7.75 3.44 -4.04
N CYS A 217 7.75 4.33 -5.01
CA CYS A 217 8.15 4.07 -6.38
C CYS A 217 9.37 4.94 -6.71
N HIS A 218 10.45 4.36 -7.24
CA HIS A 218 11.68 5.04 -7.65
C HIS A 218 12.14 6.09 -6.62
N MET A 219 12.35 5.61 -5.39
CA MET A 219 12.47 6.43 -4.20
C MET A 219 13.77 7.24 -4.15
N ASP A 220 14.84 6.78 -4.77
CA ASP A 220 16.08 7.56 -4.93
C ASP A 220 15.83 8.84 -5.76
N PHE A 221 15.15 8.72 -6.90
CA PHE A 221 14.69 9.87 -7.69
C PHE A 221 13.67 10.71 -6.90
N GLY A 222 12.80 10.06 -6.14
CA GLY A 222 11.86 10.70 -5.21
C GLY A 222 12.56 11.55 -4.15
N VAL A 223 13.62 11.06 -3.53
CA VAL A 223 14.41 11.81 -2.53
C VAL A 223 15.12 12.99 -3.17
N LEU A 224 15.72 12.79 -4.35
CA LEU A 224 16.40 13.86 -5.09
C LEU A 224 15.47 15.03 -5.42
N ASN A 225 14.21 14.73 -5.78
CA ASN A 225 13.19 15.71 -6.14
C ASN A 225 12.13 15.89 -5.03
N SER A 226 12.51 15.62 -3.78
CA SER A 226 11.54 15.40 -2.70
C SER A 226 10.60 16.57 -2.43
N SER A 227 9.35 16.19 -2.22
CA SER A 227 8.32 16.98 -1.54
C SER A 227 7.59 16.07 -0.54
N SER A 228 6.74 16.63 0.34
CA SER A 228 6.01 15.87 1.36
C SER A 228 6.92 14.95 2.21
N SER A 229 6.55 13.67 2.43
CA SER A 229 7.24 12.73 3.31
C SER A 229 8.71 12.48 2.97
N LEU A 230 9.09 12.45 1.68
CA LEU A 230 10.49 12.22 1.29
C LEU A 230 11.40 13.42 1.62
N THR A 231 10.83 14.59 1.95
CA THR A 231 11.63 15.72 2.46
C THR A 231 12.29 15.39 3.80
N GLU A 232 11.75 14.44 4.56
CA GLU A 232 12.35 13.97 5.80
C GLU A 232 13.71 13.33 5.56
N LEU A 233 13.81 12.50 4.53
CA LEU A 233 15.07 11.86 4.14
C LEU A 233 16.04 12.88 3.56
N ALA A 234 15.56 13.81 2.72
CA ALA A 234 16.39 14.90 2.22
C ALA A 234 16.91 15.80 3.35
N GLN A 235 16.11 16.06 4.39
CA GLN A 235 16.55 16.80 5.59
C GLN A 235 17.58 16.02 6.40
N HIS A 236 17.40 14.71 6.55
CA HIS A 236 18.39 13.83 7.20
C HIS A 236 19.73 13.88 6.45
N LEU A 237 19.69 13.70 5.13
CA LEU A 237 20.88 13.70 4.27
C LEU A 237 21.54 15.07 4.14
N LYS A 238 20.76 16.16 4.19
CA LYS A 238 21.32 17.52 4.28
C LYS A 238 22.13 17.71 5.56
N ARG A 239 21.70 17.09 6.66
CA ARG A 239 22.42 17.15 7.95
C ARG A 239 23.62 16.20 7.98
N TYR A 240 23.50 15.02 7.37
CA TYR A 240 24.52 13.96 7.37
C TYR A 240 24.76 13.43 5.95
N PRO A 241 25.48 14.18 5.10
CA PRO A 241 25.67 13.80 3.68
C PRO A 241 26.45 12.49 3.50
N ASP A 242 27.31 12.15 4.46
CA ASP A 242 28.10 10.91 4.51
C ASP A 242 27.24 9.65 4.61
N ARG A 243 25.93 9.78 4.90
CA ARG A 243 24.98 8.67 5.06
C ARG A 243 24.18 8.35 3.80
N LEU A 244 24.44 9.04 2.68
CA LEU A 244 23.69 8.88 1.43
C LEU A 244 23.55 7.42 1.00
N GLU A 245 24.66 6.71 0.85
CA GLU A 245 24.67 5.32 0.39
C GLU A 245 23.89 4.39 1.34
N ALA A 246 24.01 4.61 2.66
CA ALA A 246 23.29 3.80 3.63
C ALA A 246 21.77 4.02 3.56
N VAL A 247 21.32 5.28 3.42
CA VAL A 247 19.90 5.61 3.26
C VAL A 247 19.37 5.03 1.95
N LEU A 248 20.07 5.23 0.83
CA LEU A 248 19.62 4.71 -0.47
C LEU A 248 19.58 3.18 -0.50
N ARG A 249 20.57 2.51 0.14
CA ARG A 249 20.54 1.05 0.33
C ARG A 249 19.29 0.61 1.09
N THR A 250 18.94 1.27 2.18
CA THR A 250 17.69 0.96 2.92
C THR A 250 16.47 1.14 2.02
N LEU A 251 16.36 2.26 1.31
CA LEU A 251 15.23 2.52 0.41
C LEU A 251 15.10 1.48 -0.70
N ALA A 252 16.21 1.01 -1.26
CA ALA A 252 16.19 0.04 -2.35
C ALA A 252 15.46 -1.27 -1.97
N HIS A 253 15.43 -1.65 -0.69
CA HIS A 253 14.69 -2.81 -0.21
C HIS A 253 13.17 -2.63 -0.22
N TYR A 254 12.68 -1.39 -0.10
CA TYR A 254 11.25 -1.07 -0.01
C TYR A 254 10.71 -0.39 -1.27
N ASP A 255 11.55 -0.24 -2.29
CA ASP A 255 11.20 0.45 -3.53
C ASP A 255 10.50 -0.51 -4.49
N MET A 256 9.29 -0.16 -4.90
CA MET A 256 8.54 -0.88 -5.92
C MET A 256 9.24 -0.91 -7.27
N LEU A 257 10.21 -0.03 -7.53
CA LEU A 257 11.11 -0.14 -8.68
C LEU A 257 11.80 -1.50 -8.72
N ASN A 258 12.23 -1.98 -7.55
CA ASN A 258 12.96 -3.24 -7.42
C ASN A 258 12.02 -4.43 -7.14
N LEU A 259 10.88 -4.19 -6.48
CA LEU A 259 9.90 -5.23 -6.14
C LEU A 259 8.85 -5.50 -7.23
N ALA A 260 8.75 -4.65 -8.27
CA ALA A 260 7.80 -4.84 -9.38
C ALA A 260 7.80 -6.26 -10.00
N PRO A 261 8.93 -6.97 -10.17
CA PRO A 261 8.94 -8.33 -10.70
C PRO A 261 8.19 -9.35 -9.83
N ARG A 262 8.06 -9.08 -8.52
CA ARG A 262 7.32 -9.93 -7.58
C ARG A 262 5.80 -9.76 -7.68
N VAL A 263 5.30 -8.68 -8.28
CA VAL A 263 3.86 -8.45 -8.46
C VAL A 263 3.29 -9.45 -9.49
N LYS A 264 2.38 -10.33 -9.04
CA LYS A 264 1.70 -11.33 -9.89
C LYS A 264 0.23 -11.05 -10.13
N ALA A 265 -0.45 -10.38 -9.20
CA ALA A 265 -1.86 -10.04 -9.33
C ALA A 265 -2.11 -8.98 -10.42
N PRO A 266 -3.29 -8.97 -11.05
CA PRO A 266 -3.76 -7.86 -11.87
C PRO A 266 -3.73 -6.53 -11.11
N VAL A 267 -3.21 -5.48 -11.75
CA VAL A 267 -3.06 -4.15 -11.14
C VAL A 267 -3.73 -3.04 -11.95
N LEU A 268 -4.47 -2.18 -11.25
CA LEU A 268 -4.87 -0.86 -11.72
C LEU A 268 -4.00 0.19 -11.03
N MET A 269 -3.28 0.99 -11.81
CA MET A 269 -2.56 2.17 -11.32
C MET A 269 -3.22 3.45 -11.85
N SER A 270 -3.17 4.54 -11.09
CA SER A 270 -3.50 5.87 -11.59
C SER A 270 -2.34 6.85 -11.41
N VAL A 271 -2.27 7.86 -12.28
CA VAL A 271 -1.16 8.82 -12.29
C VAL A 271 -1.66 10.21 -12.65
N GLY A 272 -1.37 11.20 -11.80
CA GLY A 272 -1.51 12.61 -12.10
C GLY A 272 -0.23 13.14 -12.72
N TRP A 273 -0.25 13.64 -13.95
CA TRP A 273 0.99 14.07 -14.62
C TRP A 273 1.56 15.38 -14.08
N LYS A 274 0.80 16.11 -13.26
CA LYS A 274 1.24 17.32 -12.57
C LYS A 274 1.50 17.08 -11.08
N ASP A 275 1.52 15.83 -10.64
CA ASP A 275 1.78 15.47 -9.25
C ASP A 275 3.23 15.80 -8.87
N PRO A 276 3.48 16.73 -7.93
CA PRO A 276 4.83 17.06 -7.48
C PRO A 276 5.32 16.17 -6.32
N VAL A 277 4.47 15.28 -5.80
CA VAL A 277 4.74 14.39 -4.67
C VAL A 277 5.09 13.00 -5.20
N CYS A 278 4.16 12.39 -5.93
CA CYS A 278 4.36 11.09 -6.59
C CYS A 278 4.45 11.34 -8.09
N MET A 279 5.64 11.76 -8.53
CA MET A 279 5.89 12.20 -9.90
C MET A 279 5.56 11.10 -10.93
N PRO A 280 5.06 11.45 -12.13
CA PRO A 280 4.74 10.44 -13.14
C PRO A 280 5.96 9.61 -13.54
N GLU A 281 7.19 10.16 -13.51
CA GLU A 281 8.43 9.41 -13.71
C GLU A 281 8.56 8.25 -12.72
N THR A 282 8.30 8.49 -11.43
CA THR A 282 8.45 7.44 -10.42
C THR A 282 7.42 6.34 -10.59
N ILE A 283 6.16 6.72 -10.85
CA ILE A 283 5.05 5.79 -11.06
C ILE A 283 5.26 4.96 -12.33
N TYR A 284 5.65 5.59 -13.44
CA TYR A 284 5.90 4.87 -14.69
C TYR A 284 7.15 3.97 -14.60
N ALA A 285 8.17 4.34 -13.82
CA ALA A 285 9.33 3.47 -13.57
C ALA A 285 8.91 2.09 -13.04
N VAL A 286 7.90 2.07 -12.18
CA VAL A 286 7.32 0.86 -11.59
C VAL A 286 6.32 0.21 -12.52
N TYR A 287 5.34 0.97 -13.02
CA TYR A 287 4.31 0.45 -13.92
C TYR A 287 4.91 -0.27 -15.13
N ASN A 288 5.93 0.31 -15.78
CA ASN A 288 6.55 -0.28 -16.96
C ASN A 288 7.25 -1.62 -16.66
N ARG A 289 7.68 -1.86 -15.40
CA ARG A 289 8.32 -3.09 -14.96
C ARG A 289 7.38 -4.22 -14.55
N ILE A 290 6.18 -3.89 -14.06
CA ILE A 290 5.23 -4.92 -13.63
C ILE A 290 4.92 -5.82 -14.82
N ALA A 291 5.06 -7.14 -14.66
CA ALA A 291 4.86 -8.10 -15.76
C ALA A 291 3.47 -8.74 -15.76
N SER A 292 2.72 -8.63 -14.65
CA SER A 292 1.34 -9.11 -14.56
C SER A 292 0.38 -8.27 -15.42
N ALA A 293 -0.87 -8.73 -15.50
CA ALA A 293 -1.94 -7.94 -16.13
C ALA A 293 -2.00 -6.55 -15.46
N LYS A 294 -1.86 -5.49 -16.24
CA LYS A 294 -1.76 -4.14 -15.70
C LYS A 294 -2.50 -3.14 -16.56
N THR A 295 -3.10 -2.16 -15.90
CA THR A 295 -3.73 -1.00 -16.53
C THR A 295 -3.29 0.26 -15.81
N ILE A 296 -2.94 1.31 -16.56
CA ILE A 296 -2.71 2.64 -16.00
C ILE A 296 -3.77 3.63 -16.49
N LYS A 297 -4.30 4.44 -15.58
CA LYS A 297 -5.21 5.55 -15.87
C LYS A 297 -4.47 6.87 -15.74
N ASP A 298 -4.27 7.51 -16.88
CA ASP A 298 -3.60 8.81 -16.97
C ASP A 298 -4.57 9.96 -16.69
N TYR A 299 -4.14 10.88 -15.82
CA TYR A 299 -4.82 12.14 -15.56
C TYR A 299 -3.86 13.31 -15.85
N PRO A 300 -3.73 13.75 -17.12
CA PRO A 300 -2.70 14.70 -17.55
C PRO A 300 -2.73 16.08 -16.88
N PHE A 301 -3.83 16.41 -16.22
CA PHE A 301 -4.07 17.71 -15.62
C PHE A 301 -4.22 17.68 -14.09
N SER A 302 -4.23 16.49 -13.49
CA SER A 302 -4.33 16.31 -12.04
C SER A 302 -2.96 16.34 -11.38
N GLY A 303 -2.94 16.86 -10.16
CA GLY A 303 -1.81 16.85 -9.24
C GLY A 303 -1.84 15.65 -8.30
N HIS A 304 -1.46 15.87 -7.04
CA HIS A 304 -1.51 14.85 -5.98
C HIS A 304 -2.92 14.70 -5.41
N GLU A 305 -3.81 14.03 -6.13
CA GLU A 305 -5.21 13.85 -5.74
C GLU A 305 -5.81 12.54 -6.28
N VAL A 306 -6.86 12.06 -5.62
CA VAL A 306 -7.70 10.94 -6.09
C VAL A 306 -9.10 11.47 -6.37
N SER A 307 -9.38 11.72 -7.65
CA SER A 307 -10.64 12.27 -8.15
C SER A 307 -11.79 11.26 -8.12
N GLU A 308 -13.03 11.75 -8.30
CA GLU A 308 -14.21 10.90 -8.49
C GLU A 308 -14.07 9.94 -9.69
N ALA A 309 -13.36 10.37 -10.74
CA ALA A 309 -13.09 9.53 -11.90
C ALA A 309 -12.17 8.35 -11.54
N GLN A 310 -11.12 8.57 -10.74
CA GLN A 310 -10.27 7.49 -10.20
C GLN A 310 -11.10 6.56 -9.31
N ASN A 311 -11.93 7.14 -8.43
CA ASN A 311 -12.83 6.38 -7.55
C ASN A 311 -13.84 5.50 -8.31
N ARG A 312 -14.27 5.92 -9.49
CA ARG A 312 -15.11 5.10 -10.37
C ARG A 312 -14.32 3.95 -10.99
N GLU A 313 -13.12 4.22 -11.50
CA GLU A 313 -12.28 3.22 -12.17
C GLU A 313 -11.88 2.08 -11.24
N ARG A 314 -11.52 2.38 -9.98
CA ARG A 314 -11.22 1.34 -8.97
C ARG A 314 -12.39 0.38 -8.72
N ILE A 315 -13.63 0.91 -8.69
CA ILE A 315 -14.83 0.09 -8.48
C ILE A 315 -15.06 -0.81 -9.69
N LEU A 316 -14.97 -0.24 -10.90
CA LEU A 316 -15.17 -1.00 -12.13
C LEU A 316 -14.14 -2.11 -12.29
N PHE A 317 -12.87 -1.82 -12.01
CA PHE A 317 -11.78 -2.79 -12.08
C PHE A 317 -11.99 -3.95 -11.10
N LEU A 318 -12.21 -3.69 -9.81
CA LEU A 318 -12.39 -4.79 -8.85
C LEU A 318 -13.65 -5.61 -9.13
N ARG A 319 -14.72 -4.97 -9.62
CA ARG A 319 -15.92 -5.69 -10.03
C ARG A 319 -15.66 -6.61 -11.23
N GLU A 320 -14.71 -6.29 -12.08
CA GLU A 320 -14.27 -7.19 -13.15
C GLU A 320 -13.40 -8.33 -12.61
N GLN A 321 -12.49 -8.06 -11.68
CA GLN A 321 -11.59 -9.08 -11.12
C GLN A 321 -12.31 -10.13 -10.26
N PHE A 322 -13.39 -9.75 -9.57
CA PHE A 322 -14.11 -10.64 -8.64
C PHE A 322 -15.44 -11.19 -9.14
N ARG A 323 -15.76 -10.94 -10.41
CA ARG A 323 -16.92 -11.53 -11.10
C ARG A 323 -16.94 -13.04 -11.08
#